data_AF-A0AAX0KXM2-F1
#
_entry.id   AF-A0AAX0KXM2-F1
#
_cell.length_a   1.000
_cell.length_b   1.000
_cell.length_c   1.000
_cell.angle_alpha   90.00
_cell.angle_beta   90.00
_cell.angle_gamma   90.00
#
_symmetry.space_group_name_H-M   'P 1'
#
loop_
_entity.id
_entity.type
_entity.pdbx_description
1 polymer ?
#
loop_
_entity_poly.entity_id
_entity_poly.type
_entity_poly.pdbx_seq_one_letter_code
_entity_poly.pdbx_strand_id
1 'polypeptide(L)'
;MRITAFVSAVILGQLPAYAQDAAGEETPAIGAQSTPVAQGASKAAHMSDPVKELTADHSKFDQLKGPFASGSEVTEACLSCHTEASNQVMHSVHWTWEYQNEATGQTLGKAHEMNAFCGNVASNEVRCTSCHTGYGWTDVREPMPDDPTKVDCLVCHDKSGQYTKQDNLAGEPPLDPVAAGAKTITGAAAWPVNLAEAAQSVGAPPGRDNCGNCHFYGGGGDNVKHGDLSSALFNPPRDVDVHMSPDGQNFTCETCHVSDKHVFEGSRYETDVIDPHPDRKAGTAHDAAVCQSCHTDSPHEGPNPLIAAKLNDHTDTVACQTCHIPSFARGGVATKTVWDWSTAGKLDENGKPITEEGFTQSDGKHLHTYMSKKGNFEWGENVTPYYAWSNGEMTFTLPEEEIDPTQVVEINKIGGNPGQPDSRIFPFKRMVGTQAYDTQRNVLAYNNVYGPGNGTALWSYYDWEKSLKAGMDYAGVEYSGEFDFVHTYMYWPITHMVAPADDALQCESCHTQGGRMADLAGIYVPGSEINFGGKLGLAMFLMALLGALGHGALRLINRGKKNGDHHG
;
A
#
# COMPACT_ATOMS: atom_id res chain seq x y z
N MET A 1 34.85 96.67 -44.66
CA MET A 1 34.20 97.78 -45.39
C MET A 1 32.70 97.50 -45.39
N ARG A 2 31.93 98.49 -44.93
CA ARG A 2 30.47 98.68 -44.94
C ARG A 2 29.59 97.69 -45.74
N ILE A 3 28.53 97.18 -45.08
CA ILE A 3 27.09 97.50 -45.27
C ILE A 3 26.43 96.63 -46.36
N THR A 4 25.62 95.61 -46.03
CA THR A 4 24.17 95.57 -45.64
C THR A 4 23.27 95.28 -46.86
N ALA A 5 22.27 94.40 -46.63
CA ALA A 5 20.90 94.42 -47.18
C ALA A 5 20.73 94.04 -48.67
N PHE A 6 19.70 93.32 -49.13
CA PHE A 6 18.53 92.62 -48.57
C PHE A 6 17.82 91.91 -49.76
N VAL A 7 16.81 91.08 -49.45
CA VAL A 7 15.66 90.63 -50.27
C VAL A 7 15.74 89.27 -50.98
N SER A 8 14.77 88.44 -50.57
CA SER A 8 14.34 87.14 -51.08
C SER A 8 13.72 87.19 -52.49
N ALA A 9 13.88 86.11 -53.28
CA ALA A 9 12.83 85.09 -53.50
C ALA A 9 12.93 84.38 -54.88
N VAL A 10 12.48 83.11 -54.86
CA VAL A 10 11.82 82.33 -55.93
C VAL A 10 12.63 81.28 -56.75
N ILE A 11 12.44 80.02 -56.32
CA ILE A 11 12.03 78.76 -57.03
C ILE A 11 12.70 78.37 -58.38
N LEU A 12 13.35 77.19 -58.45
CA LEU A 12 12.91 75.93 -59.16
C LEU A 12 14.07 74.95 -59.47
N GLY A 13 13.76 73.65 -59.39
CA GLY A 13 14.38 72.57 -60.20
C GLY A 13 15.57 71.84 -59.55
N GLN A 14 15.38 70.67 -58.95
CA GLN A 14 15.53 69.32 -59.56
C GLN A 14 17.00 68.87 -59.80
N LEU A 15 17.52 68.10 -58.83
CA LEU A 15 18.12 66.73 -58.86
C LEU A 15 18.98 66.25 -60.06
N PRO A 16 19.80 65.17 -59.95
CA PRO A 16 20.26 64.39 -58.78
C PRO A 16 21.76 63.95 -58.82
N ALA A 17 22.12 63.06 -57.87
CA ALA A 17 23.19 62.04 -57.88
C ALA A 17 24.55 62.41 -57.26
N TYR A 18 25.28 61.53 -56.56
CA TYR A 18 25.02 60.35 -55.68
C TYR A 18 26.44 59.97 -55.18
N ALA A 19 26.63 59.75 -53.88
CA ALA A 19 27.70 58.92 -53.25
C ALA A 19 27.49 58.99 -51.71
N GLN A 20 27.07 57.94 -51.00
CA GLN A 20 27.86 56.78 -50.51
C GLN A 20 29.09 57.21 -49.70
N ASP A 21 29.37 56.77 -48.47
CA ASP A 21 28.84 55.74 -47.57
C ASP A 21 29.23 56.15 -46.13
N ALA A 22 28.51 55.64 -45.10
CA ALA A 22 29.12 55.08 -43.89
C ALA A 22 28.01 54.63 -42.91
N ALA A 23 28.10 53.36 -42.51
CA ALA A 23 27.18 52.65 -41.65
C ALA A 23 27.26 53.10 -40.17
N GLY A 24 26.09 53.11 -39.53
CA GLY A 24 25.90 53.07 -38.08
C GLY A 24 24.59 52.33 -37.81
N GLU A 25 24.64 51.30 -36.97
CA GLU A 25 23.51 50.46 -36.57
C GLU A 25 22.38 51.29 -35.96
N GLU A 26 21.17 51.18 -36.53
CA GLU A 26 19.92 51.55 -35.87
C GLU A 26 19.14 50.27 -35.51
N THR A 27 18.79 50.20 -34.22
CA THR A 27 17.75 49.35 -33.64
C THR A 27 16.50 49.24 -34.53
N PRO A 28 16.02 48.03 -34.89
CA PRO A 28 14.73 47.92 -35.57
C PRO A 28 13.60 48.12 -34.58
N ALA A 29 12.71 49.04 -34.95
CA ALA A 29 11.47 49.34 -34.27
C ALA A 29 10.58 48.12 -34.09
N ILE A 30 9.98 48.04 -32.91
CA ILE A 30 8.82 47.19 -32.60
C ILE A 30 7.68 47.62 -33.53
N GLY A 31 7.30 46.79 -34.49
CA GLY A 31 6.11 47.04 -35.30
C GLY A 31 6.16 46.53 -36.74
N ALA A 32 6.38 45.23 -36.93
CA ALA A 32 5.96 44.55 -38.15
C ALA A 32 5.32 43.22 -37.76
N GLN A 33 4.03 43.27 -37.44
CA GLN A 33 3.22 42.07 -37.27
C GLN A 33 2.98 41.48 -38.66
N SER A 34 3.66 40.37 -38.96
CA SER A 34 3.18 39.43 -39.95
C SER A 34 1.84 38.89 -39.47
N THR A 35 0.79 39.07 -40.27
CA THR A 35 -0.51 38.43 -40.03
C THR A 35 -0.35 36.91 -40.17
N PRO A 36 -0.57 36.11 -39.12
CA PRO A 36 -0.69 34.67 -39.28
C PRO A 36 -2.05 34.37 -39.91
N VAL A 37 -2.02 33.48 -40.89
CA VAL A 37 -3.20 32.84 -41.49
C VAL A 37 -3.99 32.16 -40.37
N ALA A 38 -5.29 32.45 -40.31
CA ALA A 38 -6.21 31.85 -39.36
C ALA A 38 -6.34 30.34 -39.58
N GLN A 39 -5.72 29.54 -38.70
CA GLN A 39 -6.11 28.16 -38.44
C GLN A 39 -5.97 27.87 -36.94
N GLY A 40 -7.08 27.45 -36.33
CA GLY A 40 -7.13 26.94 -34.96
C GLY A 40 -7.16 28.01 -33.89
N ALA A 41 -8.36 28.38 -33.43
CA ALA A 41 -8.49 29.13 -32.19
C ALA A 41 -8.07 28.25 -31.01
N SER A 42 -6.78 28.27 -30.63
CA SER A 42 -6.45 28.03 -29.23
C SER A 42 -7.01 29.22 -28.45
N LYS A 43 -8.03 28.98 -27.63
CA LYS A 43 -8.47 30.02 -26.69
C LYS A 43 -7.36 30.16 -25.66
N ALA A 44 -6.56 31.20 -25.78
CA ALA A 44 -5.62 31.60 -24.73
C ALA A 44 -6.41 31.82 -23.42
N ALA A 45 -5.92 31.27 -22.32
CA ALA A 45 -6.52 31.47 -20.99
C ALA A 45 -6.58 32.97 -20.66
N HIS A 46 -7.70 33.43 -20.10
CA HIS A 46 -7.85 34.79 -19.63
C HIS A 46 -7.48 34.87 -18.13
N MET A 47 -6.92 35.98 -17.67
CA MET A 47 -6.60 36.18 -16.24
C MET A 47 -7.84 36.11 -15.33
N SER A 48 -9.04 36.27 -15.89
CA SER A 48 -10.31 36.15 -15.19
C SER A 48 -10.82 34.71 -15.08
N ASP A 49 -10.22 33.77 -15.79
CA ASP A 49 -10.62 32.37 -15.72
C ASP A 49 -10.26 31.80 -14.34
N PRO A 50 -11.12 30.98 -13.73
CA PRO A 50 -10.80 30.34 -12.47
C PRO A 50 -9.55 29.48 -12.64
N VAL A 51 -8.56 29.68 -11.76
CA VAL A 51 -7.34 28.87 -11.73
C VAL A 51 -7.76 27.44 -11.41
N LYS A 52 -7.53 26.52 -12.36
CA LYS A 52 -7.71 25.09 -12.14
C LYS A 52 -6.41 24.51 -11.57
N GLU A 53 -6.54 23.54 -10.67
CA GLU A 53 -5.40 22.82 -10.07
C GLU A 53 -4.59 22.01 -11.10
N LEU A 54 -5.26 21.49 -12.14
CA LEU A 54 -4.62 20.70 -13.20
C LEU A 54 -4.27 21.57 -14.40
N THR A 55 -3.14 21.24 -15.03
CA THR A 55 -2.63 21.90 -16.24
C THR A 55 -3.38 21.50 -17.52
N ALA A 56 -4.14 20.40 -17.48
CA ALA A 56 -4.94 19.90 -18.59
C ALA A 56 -6.37 19.57 -18.13
N ASP A 57 -7.34 19.81 -19.01
CA ASP A 57 -8.75 19.47 -18.83
C ASP A 57 -9.13 18.39 -19.85
N HIS A 58 -9.18 17.14 -19.41
CA HIS A 58 -9.32 16.00 -20.31
C HIS A 58 -10.62 16.01 -21.12
N SER A 59 -11.68 16.67 -20.61
CA SER A 59 -12.94 16.87 -21.33
C SER A 59 -12.81 17.73 -22.60
N LYS A 60 -11.70 18.45 -22.77
CA LYS A 60 -11.46 19.33 -23.92
C LYS A 60 -10.67 18.69 -25.05
N PHE A 61 -10.13 17.48 -24.87
CA PHE A 61 -9.36 16.81 -25.92
C PHE A 61 -10.29 16.07 -26.89
N ASP A 62 -10.19 16.40 -28.17
CA ASP A 62 -10.97 15.75 -29.22
C ASP A 62 -10.70 14.24 -29.30
N GLN A 63 -9.46 13.84 -29.00
CA GLN A 63 -9.01 12.44 -28.94
C GLN A 63 -9.75 11.61 -27.89
N LEU A 64 -10.29 12.24 -26.83
CA LEU A 64 -10.94 11.55 -25.71
C LEU A 64 -12.47 11.50 -25.82
N LYS A 65 -13.03 12.04 -26.91
CA LYS A 65 -14.50 12.02 -27.14
C LYS A 65 -15.04 10.62 -27.47
N GLY A 66 -14.16 9.68 -27.84
CA GLY A 66 -14.54 8.33 -28.25
C GLY A 66 -15.38 8.30 -29.55
N PRO A 67 -16.15 7.23 -29.77
CA PRO A 67 -16.30 6.05 -28.92
C PRO A 67 -15.01 5.23 -28.82
N PHE A 68 -14.86 4.48 -27.73
CA PHE A 68 -13.78 3.51 -27.53
C PHE A 68 -14.39 2.12 -27.39
N ALA A 69 -13.82 1.14 -28.09
CA ALA A 69 -14.25 -0.26 -28.05
C ALA A 69 -13.50 -1.09 -27.00
N SER A 70 -12.40 -0.58 -26.44
CA SER A 70 -11.61 -1.26 -25.40
C SER A 70 -10.85 -0.26 -24.52
N GLY A 71 -10.41 -0.73 -23.34
CA GLY A 71 -9.50 0.06 -22.49
C GLY A 71 -8.19 0.40 -23.21
N SER A 72 -7.65 -0.53 -24.01
CA SER A 72 -6.43 -0.29 -24.79
C SER A 72 -6.55 0.85 -25.80
N GLU A 73 -7.71 1.04 -26.44
CA GLU A 73 -7.93 2.19 -27.34
C GLU A 73 -7.92 3.54 -26.58
N VAL A 74 -8.38 3.54 -25.32
CA VAL A 74 -8.25 4.72 -24.46
C VAL A 74 -6.78 5.00 -24.17
N THR A 75 -6.02 3.97 -23.78
CA THR A 75 -4.60 4.11 -23.50
C THR A 75 -3.81 4.58 -24.73
N GLU A 76 -4.12 4.06 -25.91
CA GLU A 76 -3.54 4.55 -27.18
C GLU A 76 -3.82 6.06 -27.38
N ALA A 77 -5.04 6.52 -27.11
CA ALA A 77 -5.36 7.95 -27.15
C ALA A 77 -4.57 8.76 -26.11
N CYS A 78 -4.43 8.26 -24.88
CA CYS A 78 -3.63 8.89 -23.82
C CYS A 78 -2.15 9.04 -24.23
N LEU A 79 -1.59 8.02 -24.87
CA LEU A 79 -0.19 7.98 -25.31
C LEU A 79 0.14 9.00 -26.41
N SER A 80 -0.86 9.59 -27.07
CA SER A 80 -0.64 10.70 -28.00
C SER A 80 -0.09 11.97 -27.32
N CYS A 81 -0.27 12.09 -26.00
CA CYS A 81 0.20 13.23 -25.19
C CYS A 81 1.10 12.79 -24.02
N HIS A 82 0.83 11.62 -23.42
CA HIS A 82 1.56 11.08 -22.26
C HIS A 82 2.57 10.00 -22.68
N THR A 83 3.49 10.34 -23.58
CA THR A 83 4.36 9.37 -24.28
C THR A 83 5.22 8.50 -23.37
N GLU A 84 5.56 8.98 -22.18
CA GLU A 84 6.39 8.25 -21.21
C GLU A 84 5.59 7.50 -20.14
N ALA A 85 4.28 7.75 -20.02
CA ALA A 85 3.51 7.29 -18.88
C ALA A 85 3.40 5.76 -18.81
N SER A 86 3.10 5.09 -19.92
CA SER A 86 3.07 3.62 -19.93
C SER A 86 4.43 3.03 -19.61
N ASN A 87 5.52 3.58 -20.16
CA ASN A 87 6.87 3.12 -19.86
C ASN A 87 7.18 3.20 -18.35
N GLN A 88 6.80 4.31 -17.72
CA GLN A 88 6.95 4.50 -16.27
C GLN A 88 6.16 3.47 -15.46
N VAL A 89 4.88 3.28 -15.76
CA VAL A 89 4.04 2.28 -15.08
C VAL A 89 4.59 0.87 -15.28
N MET A 90 5.06 0.55 -16.48
CA MET A 90 5.59 -0.77 -16.82
C MET A 90 6.86 -1.15 -16.07
N HIS A 91 7.60 -0.17 -15.53
CA HIS A 91 8.77 -0.39 -14.68
C HIS A 91 8.44 -0.42 -13.17
N SER A 92 7.16 -0.38 -12.80
CA SER A 92 6.71 -0.43 -11.40
C SER A 92 6.24 -1.84 -11.00
N VAL A 93 6.25 -2.12 -9.69
CA VAL A 93 5.70 -3.36 -9.11
C VAL A 93 4.20 -3.53 -9.40
N HIS A 94 3.46 -2.44 -9.65
CA HIS A 94 2.04 -2.51 -10.01
C HIS A 94 1.82 -3.19 -11.37
N TRP A 95 2.80 -3.07 -12.27
CA TRP A 95 2.81 -3.73 -13.57
C TRP A 95 3.48 -5.09 -13.54
N THR A 96 4.69 -5.19 -12.99
CA THR A 96 5.46 -6.43 -13.05
C THR A 96 4.87 -7.50 -12.12
N TRP A 97 4.24 -7.07 -11.02
CA TRP A 97 3.92 -7.95 -9.88
C TRP A 97 5.13 -8.77 -9.42
N GLU A 98 6.31 -8.20 -9.58
CA GLU A 98 7.61 -8.78 -9.27
C GLU A 98 8.46 -7.75 -8.53
N TYR A 99 9.20 -8.23 -7.55
CA TYR A 99 10.09 -7.45 -6.69
C TYR A 99 11.31 -8.30 -6.33
N GLN A 100 12.51 -7.80 -6.62
CA GLN A 100 13.73 -8.45 -6.17
C GLN A 100 14.09 -7.96 -4.77
N ASN A 101 13.99 -8.83 -3.76
CA ASN A 101 14.43 -8.50 -2.41
C ASN A 101 15.94 -8.79 -2.30
N GLU A 102 16.74 -7.74 -2.17
CA GLU A 102 18.21 -7.83 -2.11
C GLU A 102 18.71 -8.43 -0.79
N ALA A 103 17.98 -8.24 0.31
CA ALA A 103 18.37 -8.72 1.64
C ALA A 103 18.29 -10.24 1.77
N THR A 104 17.27 -10.85 1.19
CA THR A 104 17.00 -12.31 1.21
C THR A 104 17.46 -13.01 -0.06
N GLY A 105 17.65 -12.26 -1.16
CA GLY A 105 17.90 -12.79 -2.49
C GLY A 105 16.66 -13.37 -3.19
N GLN A 106 15.47 -13.24 -2.58
CA GLN A 106 14.24 -13.80 -3.13
C GLN A 106 13.65 -12.89 -4.22
N THR A 107 13.21 -13.50 -5.32
CA THR A 107 12.27 -12.85 -6.25
C THR A 107 10.86 -13.01 -5.67
N LEU A 108 10.35 -11.92 -5.11
CA LEU A 108 9.02 -11.80 -4.55
C LEU A 108 8.10 -11.09 -5.55
N GLY A 109 6.86 -10.87 -5.16
CA GLY A 109 5.82 -10.28 -5.98
C GLY A 109 4.56 -11.14 -6.02
N LYS A 110 3.42 -10.51 -6.31
CA LYS A 110 2.13 -11.19 -6.35
C LYS A 110 2.07 -12.30 -7.42
N ALA A 111 2.91 -12.23 -8.46
CA ALA A 111 3.03 -13.28 -9.46
C ALA A 111 3.76 -14.54 -8.94
N HIS A 112 4.67 -14.37 -7.98
CA HIS A 112 5.61 -15.42 -7.52
C HIS A 112 5.27 -16.04 -6.17
N GLU A 113 4.51 -15.33 -5.34
CA GLU A 113 4.22 -15.76 -3.96
C GLU A 113 2.94 -16.59 -3.81
N MET A 114 2.97 -17.46 -2.80
CA MET A 114 1.79 -18.04 -2.19
C MET A 114 1.30 -17.19 -0.99
N ASN A 115 0.01 -17.24 -0.67
CA ASN A 115 -0.58 -16.54 0.47
C ASN A 115 -1.66 -17.39 1.17
N ALA A 116 -1.94 -17.08 2.44
CA ALA A 116 -2.94 -17.77 3.27
C ALA A 116 -4.41 -17.48 2.87
N PHE A 117 -4.66 -16.88 1.70
CA PHE A 117 -6.01 -16.53 1.24
C PHE A 117 -6.41 -17.41 0.06
N CYS A 118 -6.16 -16.95 -1.16
CA CYS A 118 -6.50 -17.68 -2.38
C CYS A 118 -5.40 -18.68 -2.79
N GLY A 119 -4.31 -18.78 -2.04
CA GLY A 119 -3.14 -19.57 -2.41
C GLY A 119 -2.25 -18.78 -3.37
N ASN A 120 -2.55 -18.80 -4.65
CA ASN A 120 -1.63 -18.39 -5.72
C ASN A 120 -2.34 -17.70 -6.90
N VAL A 121 -1.59 -16.89 -7.65
CA VAL A 121 -2.06 -16.31 -8.92
C VAL A 121 -1.94 -17.31 -10.07
N ALA A 122 -0.85 -18.07 -10.12
CA ALA A 122 -0.61 -19.08 -11.15
C ALA A 122 -1.84 -19.99 -11.33
N SER A 123 -2.28 -20.25 -12.56
CA SER A 123 -3.52 -20.94 -12.96
C SER A 123 -4.85 -20.21 -12.68
N ASN A 124 -4.83 -19.07 -11.98
CA ASN A 124 -6.01 -18.33 -11.53
C ASN A 124 -6.07 -16.89 -12.07
N GLU A 125 -5.27 -16.58 -13.09
CA GLU A 125 -4.93 -15.22 -13.56
C GLU A 125 -6.16 -14.40 -13.87
N VAL A 126 -7.08 -14.95 -14.67
CA VAL A 126 -8.30 -14.26 -15.14
C VAL A 126 -9.12 -13.66 -13.99
N ARG A 127 -9.09 -14.30 -12.81
CA ARG A 127 -9.70 -13.79 -11.58
C ARG A 127 -8.79 -12.78 -10.88
N CYS A 128 -7.52 -13.11 -10.71
CA CYS A 128 -6.57 -12.35 -9.91
C CYS A 128 -6.14 -11.02 -10.54
N THR A 129 -5.94 -10.99 -11.86
CA THR A 129 -5.45 -9.85 -12.65
C THR A 129 -6.54 -8.82 -12.91
N SER A 130 -7.77 -9.07 -12.46
CA SER A 130 -8.79 -8.02 -12.30
C SER A 130 -8.32 -6.86 -11.39
N CYS A 131 -7.32 -7.10 -10.52
CA CYS A 131 -6.66 -6.05 -9.72
C CYS A 131 -5.26 -5.65 -10.24
N HIS A 132 -4.84 -6.10 -11.43
CA HIS A 132 -3.60 -5.68 -12.07
C HIS A 132 -3.79 -4.31 -12.74
N THR A 133 -2.73 -3.51 -12.93
CA THR A 133 -2.83 -2.18 -13.58
C THR A 133 -2.77 -2.25 -15.11
N GLY A 134 -3.10 -3.39 -15.69
CA GLY A 134 -3.14 -3.61 -17.12
C GLY A 134 -4.36 -4.42 -17.57
N TYR A 135 -4.42 -4.62 -18.89
CA TYR A 135 -5.50 -5.30 -19.59
C TYR A 135 -5.03 -6.62 -20.20
N GLY A 136 -5.72 -7.72 -19.88
CA GLY A 136 -5.54 -9.00 -20.57
C GLY A 136 -4.37 -9.85 -20.09
N TRP A 137 -3.92 -9.72 -18.84
CA TRP A 137 -2.91 -10.64 -18.30
C TRP A 137 -3.56 -11.97 -17.91
N THR A 138 -3.37 -13.00 -18.73
CA THR A 138 -4.04 -14.31 -18.57
C THR A 138 -3.09 -15.47 -18.30
N ASP A 139 -1.78 -15.24 -18.29
CA ASP A 139 -0.76 -16.28 -18.10
C ASP A 139 0.44 -15.64 -17.40
N VAL A 140 0.67 -15.95 -16.12
CA VAL A 140 1.78 -15.36 -15.34
C VAL A 140 3.09 -16.12 -15.48
N ARG A 141 3.11 -17.21 -16.27
CA ARG A 141 4.38 -17.87 -16.64
C ARG A 141 5.24 -16.99 -17.54
N GLU A 142 4.58 -16.07 -18.25
CA GLU A 142 5.24 -15.02 -19.02
C GLU A 142 4.97 -13.67 -18.34
N PRO A 143 5.94 -12.73 -18.37
CA PRO A 143 5.70 -11.36 -17.95
C PRO A 143 4.52 -10.74 -18.68
N MET A 144 3.87 -9.76 -18.05
CA MET A 144 2.86 -8.94 -18.71
C MET A 144 3.42 -8.38 -20.03
N PRO A 145 2.71 -8.53 -21.18
CA PRO A 145 3.20 -8.08 -22.48
C PRO A 145 3.66 -6.63 -22.48
N ASP A 146 4.79 -6.34 -23.12
CA ASP A 146 5.41 -5.01 -23.18
C ASP A 146 4.71 -4.00 -24.13
N ASP A 147 3.45 -4.27 -24.47
CA ASP A 147 2.63 -3.37 -25.26
C ASP A 147 2.15 -2.19 -24.39
N PRO A 148 2.59 -0.94 -24.66
CA PRO A 148 2.24 0.21 -23.82
C PRO A 148 0.74 0.53 -23.84
N THR A 149 -0.02 0.04 -24.82
CA THR A 149 -1.50 0.18 -24.87
C THR A 149 -2.21 -0.74 -23.87
N LYS A 150 -1.49 -1.66 -23.23
CA LYS A 150 -2.03 -2.56 -22.22
C LYS A 150 -2.00 -2.00 -20.80
N VAL A 151 -1.38 -0.84 -20.58
CA VAL A 151 -1.49 -0.11 -19.31
C VAL A 151 -2.91 0.42 -19.13
N ASP A 152 -3.50 0.17 -17.98
CA ASP A 152 -4.78 0.75 -17.60
C ASP A 152 -4.54 2.10 -16.90
N CYS A 153 -4.67 3.20 -17.65
CA CYS A 153 -4.56 4.54 -17.08
C CYS A 153 -5.79 4.92 -16.23
N LEU A 154 -6.97 4.37 -16.53
CA LEU A 154 -8.23 4.79 -15.94
C LEU A 154 -8.41 4.26 -14.51
N VAL A 155 -7.86 3.09 -14.17
CA VAL A 155 -7.98 2.50 -12.83
C VAL A 155 -7.49 3.44 -11.73
N CYS A 156 -6.44 4.20 -12.01
CA CYS A 156 -5.85 5.16 -11.06
C CYS A 156 -6.40 6.58 -11.22
N HIS A 157 -6.84 6.96 -12.42
CA HIS A 157 -7.08 8.36 -12.74
C HIS A 157 -8.54 8.75 -13.02
N ASP A 158 -9.45 7.80 -13.16
CA ASP A 158 -10.88 8.09 -13.32
C ASP A 158 -11.40 8.96 -12.16
N LYS A 159 -12.15 10.01 -12.47
CA LYS A 159 -12.88 10.85 -11.50
C LYS A 159 -14.39 10.87 -11.73
N SER A 160 -14.87 10.13 -12.72
CA SER A 160 -16.31 9.98 -12.96
C SER A 160 -16.96 9.09 -11.91
N GLY A 161 -16.20 8.17 -11.30
CA GLY A 161 -16.68 7.22 -10.30
C GLY A 161 -17.43 6.03 -10.91
N GLN A 162 -17.43 5.89 -12.24
CA GLN A 162 -18.05 4.74 -12.91
C GLN A 162 -17.03 3.74 -13.48
N TYR A 163 -15.75 4.09 -13.58
CA TYR A 163 -14.77 3.14 -14.09
C TYR A 163 -14.58 1.98 -13.10
N THR A 164 -14.63 0.75 -13.62
CA THR A 164 -14.37 -0.47 -12.86
C THR A 164 -13.83 -1.54 -13.78
N LYS A 165 -13.08 -2.49 -13.22
CA LYS A 165 -12.77 -3.76 -13.86
C LYS A 165 -13.81 -4.82 -13.49
N GLN A 166 -14.03 -5.79 -14.37
CA GLN A 166 -14.84 -6.96 -14.05
C GLN A 166 -13.98 -7.97 -13.30
N ASP A 167 -14.56 -8.65 -12.30
CA ASP A 167 -13.83 -9.50 -11.36
C ASP A 167 -13.28 -10.81 -11.94
N ASN A 168 -13.56 -11.08 -13.21
CA ASN A 168 -13.18 -12.31 -13.90
C ASN A 168 -12.91 -12.12 -15.40
N LEU A 169 -12.42 -10.94 -15.79
CA LEU A 169 -12.12 -10.61 -17.18
C LEU A 169 -10.65 -10.16 -17.38
N ALA A 170 -9.73 -10.70 -16.57
CA ALA A 170 -8.29 -10.48 -16.72
C ALA A 170 -7.86 -9.00 -16.80
N GLY A 171 -8.51 -8.13 -16.02
CA GLY A 171 -8.24 -6.69 -16.01
C GLY A 171 -9.14 -5.87 -16.94
N GLU A 172 -9.94 -6.49 -17.81
CA GLU A 172 -10.79 -5.73 -18.73
C GLU A 172 -11.99 -5.07 -17.98
N PRO A 173 -12.39 -3.86 -18.39
CA PRO A 173 -13.63 -3.25 -17.94
C PRO A 173 -14.85 -3.99 -18.56
N PRO A 174 -15.97 -4.11 -17.84
CA PRO A 174 -17.21 -4.62 -18.42
C PRO A 174 -17.76 -3.63 -19.46
N LEU A 175 -17.96 -4.07 -20.70
CA LEU A 175 -18.51 -3.28 -21.80
C LEU A 175 -19.88 -3.81 -22.23
N ASP A 176 -20.65 -2.99 -22.96
CA ASP A 176 -21.98 -3.40 -23.44
C ASP A 176 -21.88 -4.48 -24.54
N PRO A 177 -22.65 -5.59 -24.45
CA PRO A 177 -23.53 -5.97 -23.35
C PRO A 177 -22.80 -6.67 -22.19
N VAL A 178 -23.16 -6.33 -20.95
CA VAL A 178 -22.64 -6.99 -19.75
C VAL A 178 -23.40 -8.28 -19.47
N ALA A 179 -22.67 -9.38 -19.24
CA ALA A 179 -23.25 -10.68 -18.96
C ALA A 179 -24.08 -10.68 -17.65
N ALA A 180 -25.21 -11.40 -17.66
CA ALA A 180 -26.06 -11.52 -16.48
C ALA A 180 -25.29 -12.14 -15.30
N GLY A 181 -25.35 -11.49 -14.14
CA GLY A 181 -24.66 -11.94 -12.92
C GLY A 181 -23.17 -11.58 -12.85
N ALA A 182 -22.61 -10.91 -13.86
CA ALA A 182 -21.25 -10.38 -13.81
C ALA A 182 -21.07 -9.40 -12.65
N LYS A 183 -19.85 -9.38 -12.09
CA LYS A 183 -19.52 -8.61 -10.91
C LYS A 183 -18.29 -7.74 -11.14
N THR A 184 -18.27 -6.58 -10.48
CA THR A 184 -17.07 -5.74 -10.40
C THR A 184 -16.08 -6.35 -9.42
N ILE A 185 -14.83 -5.89 -9.45
CA ILE A 185 -13.80 -6.25 -8.47
C ILE A 185 -14.20 -5.98 -7.00
N THR A 186 -15.13 -5.05 -6.78
CA THR A 186 -15.68 -4.73 -5.46
C THR A 186 -16.86 -5.64 -5.04
N GLY A 187 -17.27 -6.56 -5.91
CA GLY A 187 -18.39 -7.49 -5.69
C GLY A 187 -19.77 -6.92 -6.04
N ALA A 188 -19.84 -5.66 -6.52
CA ALA A 188 -21.08 -5.07 -7.03
C ALA A 188 -21.52 -5.73 -8.34
N ALA A 189 -22.80 -5.57 -8.73
CA ALA A 189 -23.22 -5.97 -10.07
C ALA A 189 -22.47 -5.13 -11.11
N ALA A 190 -21.90 -5.76 -12.14
CA ALA A 190 -21.18 -5.05 -13.19
C ALA A 190 -22.16 -4.25 -14.08
N TRP A 191 -21.68 -3.13 -14.61
CA TRP A 191 -22.40 -2.25 -15.54
C TRP A 191 -21.51 -1.95 -16.76
N PRO A 192 -22.08 -1.57 -17.91
CA PRO A 192 -21.27 -1.19 -19.06
C PRO A 192 -20.53 0.12 -18.76
N VAL A 193 -19.21 0.05 -18.68
CA VAL A 193 -18.34 1.22 -18.45
C VAL A 193 -18.38 2.14 -19.65
N ASN A 194 -18.61 3.43 -19.39
CA ASN A 194 -18.52 4.46 -20.42
C ASN A 194 -17.07 4.95 -20.54
N LEU A 195 -16.28 4.32 -21.40
CA LEU A 195 -14.85 4.62 -21.54
C LEU A 195 -14.56 6.08 -21.91
N ALA A 196 -15.39 6.70 -22.75
CA ALA A 196 -15.21 8.10 -23.13
C ALA A 196 -15.44 9.05 -21.95
N GLU A 197 -16.45 8.78 -21.12
CA GLU A 197 -16.70 9.55 -19.90
C GLU A 197 -15.59 9.39 -18.87
N ALA A 198 -15.11 8.15 -18.65
CA ALA A 198 -13.98 7.89 -17.76
C ALA A 198 -12.74 8.65 -18.22
N ALA A 199 -12.38 8.54 -19.51
CA ALA A 199 -11.23 9.23 -20.10
C ALA A 199 -11.31 10.75 -19.99
N GLN A 200 -12.49 11.35 -20.22
CA GLN A 200 -12.69 12.79 -20.11
C GLN A 200 -12.70 13.30 -18.67
N SER A 201 -12.95 12.42 -17.69
CA SER A 201 -12.95 12.76 -16.27
C SER A 201 -11.56 12.72 -15.62
N VAL A 202 -10.56 12.15 -16.30
CA VAL A 202 -9.22 11.91 -15.76
C VAL A 202 -8.66 13.13 -15.01
N GLY A 203 -8.18 12.88 -13.79
CA GLY A 203 -7.62 13.91 -12.92
C GLY A 203 -6.54 13.41 -11.96
N ALA A 204 -5.92 14.34 -11.23
CA ALA A 204 -4.90 14.09 -10.22
C ALA A 204 -5.13 14.95 -8.96
N PRO A 205 -4.65 14.50 -7.78
CA PRO A 205 -4.10 13.17 -7.51
C PRO A 205 -5.19 12.07 -7.56
N PRO A 206 -4.83 10.78 -7.68
CA PRO A 206 -5.76 9.67 -7.48
C PRO A 206 -6.51 9.79 -6.15
N GLY A 207 -7.79 9.39 -6.16
CA GLY A 207 -8.65 9.37 -4.99
C GLY A 207 -8.46 8.07 -4.22
N ARG A 208 -8.99 8.01 -3.00
CA ARG A 208 -8.96 6.77 -2.19
C ARG A 208 -9.75 5.64 -2.84
N ASP A 209 -10.78 5.98 -3.63
CA ASP A 209 -11.57 5.08 -4.47
C ASP A 209 -10.76 4.43 -5.58
N ASN A 210 -9.91 5.20 -6.28
CA ASN A 210 -9.03 4.67 -7.32
C ASN A 210 -8.11 3.57 -6.77
N CYS A 211 -7.43 3.82 -5.65
CA CYS A 211 -6.54 2.83 -5.00
C CYS A 211 -7.36 1.70 -4.33
N GLY A 212 -8.44 2.07 -3.65
CA GLY A 212 -9.25 1.17 -2.82
C GLY A 212 -9.98 0.09 -3.61
N ASN A 213 -10.32 0.34 -4.88
CA ASN A 213 -10.91 -0.65 -5.78
C ASN A 213 -10.13 -1.99 -5.82
N CYS A 214 -8.80 -1.93 -5.67
CA CYS A 214 -7.94 -3.11 -5.57
C CYS A 214 -7.49 -3.38 -4.12
N HIS A 215 -7.04 -2.34 -3.41
CA HIS A 215 -6.40 -2.52 -2.10
C HIS A 215 -7.38 -2.88 -0.98
N PHE A 216 -8.65 -2.50 -1.10
CA PHE A 216 -9.68 -2.76 -0.07
C PHE A 216 -10.39 -4.10 -0.28
N TYR A 217 -10.40 -4.65 -1.50
CA TYR A 217 -11.20 -5.83 -1.88
C TYR A 217 -10.39 -7.11 -2.18
N GLY A 218 -9.12 -7.15 -1.75
CA GLY A 218 -8.25 -8.31 -1.92
C GLY A 218 -8.71 -9.54 -1.12
N GLY A 219 -8.45 -10.76 -1.62
CA GLY A 219 -8.85 -12.01 -0.95
C GLY A 219 -10.31 -12.42 -1.16
N GLY A 220 -11.02 -11.73 -2.05
CA GLY A 220 -12.37 -12.07 -2.49
C GLY A 220 -13.49 -11.35 -1.73
N GLY A 221 -13.20 -10.21 -1.12
CA GLY A 221 -14.19 -9.36 -0.44
C GLY A 221 -13.54 -8.14 0.22
N ASP A 222 -14.39 -7.21 0.65
CA ASP A 222 -13.98 -6.01 1.39
C ASP A 222 -13.26 -6.37 2.70
N ASN A 223 -12.14 -5.71 2.96
CA ASN A 223 -11.25 -5.87 4.10
C ASN A 223 -10.80 -7.32 4.41
N VAL A 224 -10.96 -8.27 3.49
CA VAL A 224 -10.60 -9.67 3.76
C VAL A 224 -9.11 -9.83 4.03
N LYS A 225 -8.27 -9.11 3.29
CA LYS A 225 -6.82 -9.33 3.23
C LYS A 225 -6.01 -8.51 4.23
N HIS A 226 -5.85 -7.20 4.04
CA HIS A 226 -4.96 -6.36 4.87
C HIS A 226 -5.48 -6.19 6.30
N GLY A 227 -6.78 -5.94 6.47
CA GLY A 227 -7.41 -5.73 7.79
C GLY A 227 -7.48 -4.26 8.21
N ASP A 228 -6.55 -3.43 7.75
CA ASP A 228 -6.52 -1.97 7.97
C ASP A 228 -6.88 -1.15 6.71
N LEU A 229 -7.25 -1.81 5.61
CA LEU A 229 -7.64 -1.18 4.35
C LEU A 229 -9.00 -1.72 3.88
N SER A 230 -10.04 -0.88 3.98
CA SER A 230 -11.43 -1.25 3.71
C SER A 230 -12.23 -0.12 3.10
N SER A 231 -13.44 -0.42 2.61
CA SER A 231 -14.37 0.60 2.11
C SER A 231 -14.72 1.70 3.13
N ALA A 232 -14.54 1.46 4.43
CA ALA A 232 -14.70 2.48 5.46
C ALA A 232 -13.75 3.68 5.26
N LEU A 233 -12.61 3.47 4.59
CA LEU A 233 -11.61 4.50 4.32
C LEU A 233 -11.92 5.37 3.11
N PHE A 234 -13.02 5.14 2.37
CA PHE A 234 -13.43 6.11 1.35
C PHE A 234 -13.83 7.45 1.97
N ASN A 235 -14.48 7.42 3.13
CA ASN A 235 -14.88 8.62 3.87
C ASN A 235 -14.90 8.32 5.38
N PRO A 236 -13.72 8.08 5.99
CA PRO A 236 -13.69 7.57 7.35
C PRO A 236 -14.01 8.67 8.36
N PRO A 237 -14.74 8.35 9.44
CA PRO A 237 -14.78 9.23 10.59
C PRO A 237 -13.40 9.28 11.26
N ARG A 238 -13.14 10.33 12.05
CA ARG A 238 -11.82 10.61 12.64
C ARG A 238 -11.33 9.51 13.58
N ASP A 239 -12.23 8.76 14.20
CA ASP A 239 -11.90 7.62 15.07
C ASP A 239 -11.39 6.41 14.27
N VAL A 240 -11.74 6.26 12.99
CA VAL A 240 -11.26 5.16 12.13
C VAL A 240 -9.89 5.46 11.54
N ASP A 241 -9.66 6.67 11.02
CA ASP A 241 -8.34 7.11 10.59
C ASP A 241 -8.22 8.64 10.63
N VAL A 242 -7.29 9.16 11.44
CA VAL A 242 -7.13 10.61 11.63
C VAL A 242 -6.54 11.33 10.41
N HIS A 243 -5.79 10.63 9.56
CA HIS A 243 -5.13 11.21 8.39
C HIS A 243 -6.09 11.28 7.20
N MET A 244 -6.83 10.19 6.95
CA MET A 244 -7.76 10.08 5.83
C MET A 244 -9.14 10.68 6.11
N SER A 245 -9.49 10.97 7.37
CA SER A 245 -10.79 11.54 7.70
C SER A 245 -10.96 12.97 7.14
N PRO A 246 -12.13 13.30 6.58
CA PRO A 246 -12.48 14.68 6.18
C PRO A 246 -12.47 15.67 7.35
N ASP A 247 -12.72 15.20 8.58
CA ASP A 247 -12.68 16.01 9.80
C ASP A 247 -11.24 16.10 10.37
N GLY A 248 -10.27 15.45 9.71
CA GLY A 248 -8.84 15.51 9.96
C GLY A 248 -8.10 16.20 8.82
N GLN A 249 -7.13 15.52 8.22
CA GLN A 249 -6.35 16.06 7.10
C GLN A 249 -6.92 15.72 5.71
N ASN A 250 -7.89 14.81 5.65
CA ASN A 250 -8.52 14.30 4.42
C ASN A 250 -7.51 13.80 3.37
N PHE A 251 -6.43 13.16 3.81
CA PHE A 251 -5.37 12.69 2.91
C PHE A 251 -5.89 11.69 1.87
N THR A 252 -5.37 11.81 0.64
CA THR A 252 -5.40 10.74 -0.34
C THR A 252 -4.21 9.80 -0.09
N CYS A 253 -4.21 8.62 -0.73
CA CYS A 253 -3.12 7.66 -0.58
C CYS A 253 -1.77 8.26 -0.98
N GLU A 254 -1.72 9.00 -2.10
CA GLU A 254 -0.52 9.65 -2.64
C GLU A 254 0.04 10.77 -1.73
N THR A 255 -0.74 11.24 -0.74
CA THR A 255 -0.21 12.20 0.23
C THR A 255 0.92 11.59 1.07
N CYS A 256 0.86 10.28 1.35
CA CYS A 256 1.91 9.54 2.06
C CYS A 256 2.72 8.66 1.11
N HIS A 257 2.04 7.92 0.22
CA HIS A 257 2.65 7.10 -0.82
C HIS A 257 3.02 7.97 -2.01
N VAL A 258 3.98 8.88 -1.81
CA VAL A 258 4.44 9.79 -2.85
C VAL A 258 4.94 8.99 -4.04
N SER A 259 4.63 9.46 -5.24
CA SER A 259 5.08 8.83 -6.48
C SER A 259 6.15 9.66 -7.18
N ASP A 260 7.19 9.01 -7.70
CA ASP A 260 8.08 9.56 -8.72
C ASP A 260 8.01 8.63 -9.95
N LYS A 261 7.69 9.18 -11.11
CA LYS A 261 7.58 8.41 -12.38
C LYS A 261 6.71 7.15 -12.22
N HIS A 262 5.53 7.28 -11.60
CA HIS A 262 4.59 6.18 -11.33
C HIS A 262 5.14 5.03 -10.47
N VAL A 263 6.30 5.22 -9.83
CA VAL A 263 6.80 4.34 -8.76
C VAL A 263 6.38 4.97 -7.44
N PHE A 264 5.65 4.21 -6.63
CA PHE A 264 5.08 4.66 -5.36
C PHE A 264 5.95 4.20 -4.20
N GLU A 265 6.15 5.08 -3.22
CA GLU A 265 6.84 4.75 -1.99
C GLU A 265 6.02 3.85 -1.06
N GLY A 266 6.73 3.07 -0.26
CA GLY A 266 6.17 2.12 0.70
C GLY A 266 5.89 0.74 0.09
N SER A 267 6.29 -0.29 0.82
CA SER A 267 6.13 -1.68 0.41
C SER A 267 5.62 -2.54 1.54
N ARG A 268 4.84 -3.56 1.16
CA ARG A 268 4.48 -4.65 2.07
C ARG A 268 5.56 -5.72 2.17
N TYR A 269 6.59 -5.68 1.34
CA TYR A 269 7.68 -6.66 1.30
C TYR A 269 8.85 -6.22 2.16
N GLU A 270 9.12 -4.93 2.10
CA GLU A 270 10.09 -4.21 2.89
C GLU A 270 9.36 -3.01 3.48
N THR A 271 8.95 -3.14 4.73
CA THR A 271 8.25 -2.06 5.43
C THR A 271 9.27 -1.20 6.14
N ASP A 272 9.26 0.10 5.90
CA ASP A 272 10.11 1.03 6.63
C ASP A 272 9.69 1.12 8.10
N VAL A 273 10.31 0.30 8.95
CA VAL A 273 10.07 0.27 10.40
C VAL A 273 10.77 1.42 11.11
N ILE A 274 11.88 1.88 10.54
CA ILE A 274 12.64 3.06 10.95
C ILE A 274 12.74 3.98 9.75
N ASP A 275 12.73 5.28 10.01
CA ASP A 275 12.94 6.27 8.96
C ASP A 275 14.29 6.01 8.24
N PRO A 276 14.28 5.70 6.93
CA PRO A 276 15.52 5.51 6.17
C PRO A 276 16.32 6.81 6.04
N HIS A 277 15.72 7.97 6.34
CA HIS A 277 16.25 9.30 6.11
C HIS A 277 16.06 10.20 7.36
N PRO A 278 16.68 9.85 8.50
CA PRO A 278 16.44 10.49 9.80
C PRO A 278 16.96 11.94 9.90
N ASP A 279 17.84 12.37 8.99
CA ASP A 279 18.37 13.73 8.96
C ASP A 279 17.42 14.74 8.26
N ARG A 280 16.25 14.29 7.78
CA ARG A 280 15.27 15.15 7.12
C ARG A 280 14.67 16.16 8.09
N LYS A 281 14.44 17.37 7.58
CA LYS A 281 13.71 18.40 8.32
C LYS A 281 12.24 18.31 7.97
N ALA A 282 11.37 18.50 8.95
CA ALA A 282 9.94 18.62 8.71
C ALA A 282 9.65 19.65 7.59
N GLY A 283 8.93 19.23 6.55
CA GLY A 283 8.58 20.04 5.38
C GLY A 283 9.48 19.88 4.14
N THR A 284 10.43 18.94 4.13
CA THR A 284 11.11 18.50 2.90
C THR A 284 10.23 17.55 2.08
N ALA A 285 10.54 17.35 0.79
CA ALA A 285 9.85 16.37 -0.04
C ALA A 285 9.84 14.99 0.63
N HIS A 286 8.66 14.36 0.68
CA HIS A 286 8.48 13.05 1.29
C HIS A 286 8.83 11.98 0.26
N ASP A 287 9.82 11.15 0.58
CA ASP A 287 10.34 10.04 -0.22
C ASP A 287 10.31 8.73 0.59
N ALA A 288 9.52 8.66 1.66
CA ALA A 288 9.26 7.44 2.42
C ALA A 288 7.86 7.48 3.05
N ALA A 289 7.16 6.34 3.07
CA ALA A 289 5.81 6.21 3.63
C ALA A 289 5.85 5.88 5.14
N VAL A 290 6.53 6.72 5.92
CA VAL A 290 6.74 6.56 7.38
C VAL A 290 6.17 7.73 8.18
N CYS A 291 5.89 7.51 9.47
CA CYS A 291 5.39 8.56 10.36
C CYS A 291 6.33 9.77 10.43
N GLN A 292 7.63 9.51 10.40
CA GLN A 292 8.69 10.50 10.51
C GLN A 292 8.78 11.47 9.33
N SER A 293 8.17 11.12 8.18
CA SER A 293 8.07 12.03 7.05
C SER A 293 7.29 13.31 7.42
N CYS A 294 6.42 13.25 8.43
CA CYS A 294 5.61 14.38 8.91
C CYS A 294 5.82 14.70 10.41
N HIS A 295 6.23 13.73 11.21
CA HIS A 295 6.42 13.86 12.67
C HIS A 295 7.89 13.72 13.04
N THR A 296 8.30 14.29 14.18
CA THR A 296 9.66 14.03 14.70
C THR A 296 9.74 12.67 15.39
N ASP A 297 10.93 12.09 15.56
CA ASP A 297 11.16 10.87 16.37
C ASP A 297 10.84 11.01 17.87
N SER A 298 10.62 12.24 18.34
CA SER A 298 10.22 12.54 19.73
C SER A 298 8.97 13.44 19.76
N PRO A 299 7.82 12.97 19.22
CA PRO A 299 6.67 13.83 18.97
C PRO A 299 5.84 14.12 20.24
N HIS A 300 6.10 13.43 21.35
CA HIS A 300 5.28 13.55 22.54
C HIS A 300 5.67 14.79 23.33
N GLU A 301 4.67 15.65 23.53
CA GLU A 301 4.71 16.81 24.40
C GLU A 301 3.52 16.74 25.37
N GLY A 302 3.56 17.48 26.48
CA GLY A 302 2.42 17.49 27.38
C GLY A 302 2.68 18.19 28.72
N PRO A 303 1.63 18.33 29.55
CA PRO A 303 1.73 19.00 30.84
C PRO A 303 2.67 18.28 31.82
N ASN A 304 2.90 16.98 31.62
CA ASN A 304 3.88 16.21 32.37
C ASN A 304 5.11 15.90 31.50
N PRO A 305 6.21 16.67 31.64
CA PRO A 305 7.40 16.49 30.80
C PRO A 305 8.10 15.15 31.03
N LEU A 306 7.95 14.52 32.20
CA LEU A 306 8.52 13.20 32.46
C LEU A 306 7.79 12.10 31.71
N ILE A 307 6.46 12.18 31.62
CA ILE A 307 5.66 11.23 30.82
C ILE A 307 5.97 11.42 29.34
N ALA A 308 5.99 12.67 28.86
CA ALA A 308 6.33 12.99 27.47
C ALA A 308 7.72 12.46 27.08
N ALA A 309 8.75 12.76 27.90
CA ALA A 309 10.09 12.23 27.70
C ALA A 309 10.09 10.69 27.69
N LYS A 310 9.33 10.04 28.59
CA LYS A 310 9.30 8.59 28.63
C LYS A 310 8.61 7.97 27.42
N LEU A 311 7.56 8.58 26.88
CA LEU A 311 6.94 8.14 25.62
C LEU A 311 7.89 8.31 24.45
N ASN A 312 8.66 9.41 24.41
CA ASN A 312 9.72 9.59 23.41
C ASN A 312 10.80 8.51 23.53
N ASP A 313 11.24 8.11 24.73
CA ASP A 313 12.17 6.98 24.90
C ASP A 313 11.62 5.65 24.33
N HIS A 314 10.30 5.48 24.22
CA HIS A 314 9.74 4.24 23.67
C HIS A 314 9.95 4.14 22.16
N THR A 315 10.12 5.24 21.43
CA THR A 315 10.29 5.21 19.97
C THR A 315 11.60 4.53 19.55
N ASP A 316 12.56 4.39 20.47
CA ASP A 316 13.77 3.58 20.31
C ASP A 316 13.50 2.07 20.18
N THR A 317 12.34 1.60 20.62
CA THR A 317 12.01 0.16 20.73
C THR A 317 10.65 -0.20 20.16
N VAL A 318 9.68 0.71 20.20
CA VAL A 318 8.29 0.50 19.84
C VAL A 318 7.95 1.41 18.66
N ALA A 319 7.46 0.82 17.57
CA ALA A 319 7.04 1.59 16.40
C ALA A 319 5.82 2.46 16.72
N CYS A 320 5.70 3.61 16.05
CA CYS A 320 4.56 4.53 16.20
C CYS A 320 3.22 3.80 16.00
N GLN A 321 3.16 2.95 14.97
CA GLN A 321 2.02 2.11 14.60
C GLN A 321 1.55 1.24 15.76
N THR A 322 2.46 0.67 16.57
CA THR A 322 2.12 -0.21 17.69
C THR A 322 1.23 0.50 18.71
N CYS A 323 1.53 1.77 19.02
CA CYS A 323 0.79 2.55 19.99
C CYS A 323 -0.45 3.23 19.37
N HIS A 324 -0.31 3.73 18.13
CA HIS A 324 -1.31 4.57 17.50
C HIS A 324 -2.33 3.81 16.64
N ILE A 325 -2.15 2.50 16.44
CA ILE A 325 -3.15 1.62 15.81
C ILE A 325 -3.52 0.53 16.83
N PRO A 326 -4.35 0.86 17.83
CA PRO A 326 -4.67 -0.05 18.95
C PRO A 326 -5.49 -1.27 18.50
N SER A 327 -6.20 -1.14 17.38
CA SER A 327 -6.91 -2.21 16.69
C SER A 327 -7.10 -1.89 15.20
N PHE A 328 -7.25 -2.92 14.38
CA PHE A 328 -7.59 -2.83 12.95
C PHE A 328 -8.97 -3.43 12.68
N ALA A 329 -9.42 -3.40 11.42
CA ALA A 329 -10.80 -3.73 11.03
C ALA A 329 -11.83 -2.90 11.80
N ARG A 330 -11.59 -1.60 11.84
CA ARG A 330 -12.46 -0.59 12.46
C ARG A 330 -13.43 -0.02 11.43
N GLY A 331 -14.44 0.73 11.89
CA GLY A 331 -15.45 1.34 11.03
C GLY A 331 -16.56 0.38 10.58
N GLY A 332 -16.77 -0.72 11.31
CA GLY A 332 -17.82 -1.71 11.05
C GLY A 332 -17.54 -2.65 9.87
N VAL A 333 -16.30 -2.68 9.36
CA VAL A 333 -15.89 -3.57 8.28
C VAL A 333 -14.95 -4.66 8.79
N ALA A 334 -15.49 -5.87 8.95
CA ALA A 334 -14.75 -7.01 9.47
C ALA A 334 -13.67 -7.50 8.51
N THR A 335 -12.63 -8.11 9.07
CA THR A 335 -11.57 -8.78 8.30
C THR A 335 -11.55 -10.27 8.61
N LYS A 336 -11.13 -11.07 7.64
CA LYS A 336 -10.98 -12.51 7.85
C LYS A 336 -9.73 -12.77 8.68
N THR A 337 -9.88 -13.50 9.78
CA THR A 337 -8.78 -13.86 10.70
C THR A 337 -8.39 -15.32 10.57
N VAL A 338 -9.33 -16.18 10.15
CA VAL A 338 -9.10 -17.60 9.88
C VAL A 338 -9.66 -17.99 8.52
N TRP A 339 -8.92 -18.80 7.76
CA TRP A 339 -9.41 -19.47 6.55
C TRP A 339 -8.93 -20.92 6.53
N ASP A 340 -9.86 -21.85 6.74
CA ASP A 340 -9.59 -23.28 6.72
C ASP A 340 -10.08 -23.94 5.43
N TRP A 341 -9.17 -24.14 4.48
CA TRP A 341 -9.48 -24.80 3.21
C TRP A 341 -9.75 -26.30 3.35
N SER A 342 -9.30 -26.97 4.42
CA SER A 342 -9.46 -28.43 4.57
C SER A 342 -10.92 -28.89 4.57
N THR A 343 -11.83 -27.96 4.86
CA THR A 343 -13.27 -28.21 4.93
C THR A 343 -14.02 -27.85 3.64
N ALA A 344 -13.33 -27.35 2.61
CA ALA A 344 -13.93 -27.07 1.31
C ALA A 344 -14.38 -28.37 0.63
N GLY A 345 -15.40 -28.26 -0.22
CA GLY A 345 -15.93 -29.36 -1.03
C GLY A 345 -17.14 -30.09 -0.44
N LYS A 346 -17.67 -29.69 0.73
CA LYS A 346 -18.91 -30.29 1.26
C LYS A 346 -20.09 -29.85 0.41
N LEU A 347 -20.93 -30.80 0.00
CA LEU A 347 -22.15 -30.56 -0.77
C LEU A 347 -23.35 -31.05 0.03
N ASP A 348 -24.55 -30.56 -0.30
CA ASP A 348 -25.78 -31.08 0.28
C ASP A 348 -26.13 -32.48 -0.25
N GLU A 349 -27.22 -33.05 0.26
CA GLU A 349 -27.74 -34.36 -0.15
C GLU A 349 -28.06 -34.49 -1.65
N ASN A 350 -28.22 -33.36 -2.35
CA ASN A 350 -28.50 -33.28 -3.79
C ASN A 350 -27.24 -32.96 -4.62
N GLY A 351 -26.06 -32.94 -4.01
CA GLY A 351 -24.80 -32.60 -4.67
C GLY A 351 -24.66 -31.11 -5.02
N LYS A 352 -25.43 -30.22 -4.38
CA LYS A 352 -25.32 -28.77 -4.58
C LYS A 352 -24.38 -28.15 -3.54
N PRO A 353 -23.67 -27.07 -3.91
CA PRO A 353 -22.85 -26.35 -2.96
C PRO A 353 -23.71 -25.67 -1.89
N ILE A 354 -23.17 -25.61 -0.68
CA ILE A 354 -23.76 -24.99 0.50
C ILE A 354 -22.91 -23.80 0.94
N THR A 355 -23.56 -22.87 1.61
CA THR A 355 -22.95 -21.71 2.25
C THR A 355 -23.61 -21.51 3.60
N GLU A 356 -22.83 -21.02 4.57
CA GLU A 356 -23.33 -20.63 5.88
C GLU A 356 -22.92 -19.19 6.14
N GLU A 357 -23.81 -18.41 6.74
CA GLU A 357 -23.58 -17.00 7.12
C GLU A 357 -23.74 -16.87 8.63
N GLY A 358 -22.65 -17.05 9.36
CA GLY A 358 -22.64 -17.04 10.82
C GLY A 358 -22.12 -15.74 11.45
N PHE A 359 -21.65 -14.78 10.64
CA PHE A 359 -21.11 -13.52 11.14
C PHE A 359 -21.91 -12.35 10.59
N THR A 360 -22.28 -11.41 11.46
CA THR A 360 -22.93 -10.15 11.07
C THR A 360 -22.03 -9.02 11.51
N GLN A 361 -21.64 -8.21 10.54
CA GLN A 361 -20.81 -7.03 10.76
C GLN A 361 -21.59 -5.94 11.50
N SER A 362 -20.89 -5.01 12.14
CA SER A 362 -21.51 -3.84 12.77
C SER A 362 -22.20 -2.92 11.74
N ASP A 363 -21.80 -2.97 10.46
CA ASP A 363 -22.49 -2.29 9.36
C ASP A 363 -23.78 -3.01 8.90
N GLY A 364 -24.09 -4.18 9.47
CA GLY A 364 -25.27 -4.98 9.20
C GLY A 364 -25.13 -6.01 8.08
N LYS A 365 -23.97 -6.09 7.39
CA LYS A 365 -23.76 -7.11 6.36
C LYS A 365 -23.52 -8.48 6.98
N HIS A 366 -24.13 -9.50 6.38
CA HIS A 366 -23.87 -10.89 6.71
C HIS A 366 -22.69 -11.41 5.90
N LEU A 367 -21.76 -12.09 6.57
CA LEU A 367 -20.58 -12.68 5.95
C LEU A 367 -20.67 -14.19 6.03
N HIS A 368 -20.24 -14.84 4.93
CA HIS A 368 -20.10 -16.28 4.93
C HIS A 368 -19.11 -16.72 6.01
N THR A 369 -19.46 -17.74 6.78
CA THR A 369 -18.56 -18.48 7.68
C THR A 369 -18.20 -19.85 7.10
N TYR A 370 -18.95 -20.31 6.10
CA TYR A 370 -18.60 -21.47 5.30
C TYR A 370 -19.01 -21.26 3.83
N MET A 371 -18.19 -21.76 2.91
CA MET A 371 -18.59 -21.97 1.51
C MET A 371 -18.00 -23.28 1.00
N SER A 372 -18.77 -24.12 0.29
CA SER A 372 -18.23 -25.32 -0.37
C SER A 372 -17.00 -25.02 -1.23
N LYS A 373 -16.95 -23.82 -1.83
CA LYS A 373 -15.84 -23.38 -2.70
C LYS A 373 -14.54 -23.12 -1.95
N LYS A 374 -14.59 -22.81 -0.66
CA LYS A 374 -13.49 -22.15 0.05
C LYS A 374 -13.23 -22.69 1.45
N GLY A 375 -14.15 -23.46 2.04
CA GLY A 375 -14.04 -23.96 3.40
C GLY A 375 -14.60 -23.00 4.44
N ASN A 376 -14.07 -23.07 5.66
CA ASN A 376 -14.53 -22.29 6.81
C ASN A 376 -13.77 -20.96 6.95
N PHE A 377 -14.44 -19.97 7.53
CA PHE A 377 -13.89 -18.66 7.85
C PHE A 377 -14.22 -18.23 9.27
N GLU A 378 -13.30 -17.50 9.89
CA GLU A 378 -13.60 -16.64 11.03
C GLU A 378 -13.31 -15.18 10.68
N TRP A 379 -14.09 -14.29 11.29
CA TRP A 379 -14.05 -12.86 11.05
C TRP A 379 -13.86 -12.11 12.36
N GLY A 380 -13.24 -10.94 12.28
CA GLY A 380 -13.09 -10.04 13.42
C GLY A 380 -13.26 -8.58 13.04
N GLU A 381 -13.80 -7.80 13.97
CA GLU A 381 -13.81 -6.34 13.97
C GLU A 381 -13.03 -5.83 15.18
N ASN A 382 -12.43 -4.64 15.05
CA ASN A 382 -11.60 -4.05 16.10
C ASN A 382 -10.55 -5.04 16.64
N VAL A 383 -9.92 -5.78 15.72
CA VAL A 383 -8.98 -6.86 16.02
C VAL A 383 -7.71 -6.28 16.60
N THR A 384 -7.24 -6.87 17.71
CA THR A 384 -5.95 -6.53 18.29
C THR A 384 -4.82 -7.04 17.40
N PRO A 385 -3.82 -6.20 17.05
CA PRO A 385 -2.66 -6.66 16.29
C PRO A 385 -1.86 -7.73 17.00
N TYR A 386 -1.23 -8.60 16.21
CA TYR A 386 -0.10 -9.41 16.65
C TYR A 386 1.14 -8.53 16.69
N TYR A 387 1.89 -8.52 17.79
CA TYR A 387 3.10 -7.71 17.93
C TYR A 387 4.35 -8.59 17.81
N ALA A 388 5.29 -8.17 16.99
CA ALA A 388 6.57 -8.85 16.79
C ALA A 388 7.70 -7.82 16.66
N TRP A 389 8.94 -8.25 16.95
CA TRP A 389 10.11 -7.50 16.52
C TRP A 389 10.17 -7.53 15.00
N SER A 390 10.34 -6.36 14.39
CA SER A 390 10.48 -6.19 12.96
C SER A 390 11.69 -5.32 12.65
N ASN A 391 12.46 -5.66 11.63
CA ASN A 391 13.42 -4.76 10.99
C ASN A 391 12.97 -4.35 9.57
N GLY A 392 11.71 -4.59 9.23
CA GLY A 392 11.12 -4.27 7.94
C GLY A 392 11.20 -5.38 6.90
N GLU A 393 12.15 -6.31 7.04
CA GLU A 393 12.34 -7.41 6.10
C GLU A 393 11.37 -8.56 6.35
N MET A 394 10.95 -9.21 5.26
CA MET A 394 10.18 -10.45 5.31
C MET A 394 10.74 -11.50 4.36
N THR A 395 10.88 -12.73 4.87
CA THR A 395 11.25 -13.90 4.08
C THR A 395 10.01 -14.74 3.80
N PHE A 396 9.78 -15.11 2.55
CA PHE A 396 8.60 -15.90 2.17
C PHE A 396 8.95 -17.37 1.97
N THR A 397 8.05 -18.28 2.33
CA THR A 397 8.13 -19.68 1.91
C THR A 397 7.79 -19.75 0.43
N LEU A 398 8.78 -20.14 -0.38
CA LEU A 398 8.63 -20.25 -1.83
C LEU A 398 8.12 -21.65 -2.22
N PRO A 399 7.56 -21.82 -3.43
CA PRO A 399 6.78 -23.02 -3.76
C PRO A 399 7.53 -24.36 -3.80
N GLU A 400 8.86 -24.32 -4.00
CA GLU A 400 9.70 -25.54 -3.95
C GLU A 400 10.42 -25.71 -2.61
N GLU A 401 10.17 -24.81 -1.65
CA GLU A 401 10.77 -24.89 -0.32
C GLU A 401 10.10 -26.01 0.49
N GLU A 402 10.91 -26.92 1.02
CA GLU A 402 10.45 -27.98 1.91
C GLU A 402 9.96 -27.38 3.24
N ILE A 403 8.75 -27.73 3.65
CA ILE A 403 8.11 -27.32 4.90
C ILE A 403 8.16 -28.46 5.95
N ASP A 404 7.99 -28.11 7.23
CA ASP A 404 7.71 -29.09 8.29
C ASP A 404 6.21 -29.11 8.59
N PRO A 405 5.45 -30.10 8.09
CA PRO A 405 4.00 -30.15 8.29
C PRO A 405 3.58 -30.53 9.72
N THR A 406 4.54 -30.87 10.60
CA THR A 406 4.25 -31.12 12.02
C THR A 406 4.13 -29.84 12.84
N GLN A 407 4.50 -28.71 12.25
CA GLN A 407 4.42 -27.38 12.85
C GLN A 407 3.49 -26.47 12.05
N VAL A 408 3.17 -25.31 12.62
CA VAL A 408 2.51 -24.25 11.85
C VAL A 408 3.54 -23.65 10.90
N VAL A 409 3.25 -23.68 9.60
CA VAL A 409 4.12 -23.14 8.56
C VAL A 409 3.89 -21.63 8.40
N GLU A 410 4.94 -20.84 8.55
CA GLU A 410 4.89 -19.41 8.29
C GLU A 410 5.10 -19.13 6.80
N ILE A 411 4.05 -18.73 6.09
CA ILE A 411 4.12 -18.37 4.66
C ILE A 411 5.06 -17.21 4.44
N ASN A 412 5.12 -16.30 5.42
CA ASN A 412 6.16 -15.30 5.52
C ASN A 412 6.62 -15.19 6.97
N LYS A 413 7.92 -14.96 7.14
CA LYS A 413 8.61 -14.81 8.41
C LYS A 413 9.01 -13.37 8.58
N ILE A 414 8.72 -12.80 9.74
CA ILE A 414 9.08 -11.42 10.08
C ILE A 414 10.55 -11.40 10.51
N GLY A 415 11.39 -10.62 9.83
CA GLY A 415 12.78 -10.38 10.22
C GLY A 415 12.88 -9.42 11.41
N GLY A 416 14.03 -9.39 12.08
CA GLY A 416 14.28 -8.50 13.22
C GLY A 416 14.46 -9.24 14.54
N ASN A 417 15.24 -8.65 15.44
CA ASN A 417 15.61 -9.28 16.71
C ASN A 417 15.59 -8.27 17.87
N PRO A 418 15.28 -8.72 19.10
CA PRO A 418 15.31 -7.86 20.27
C PRO A 418 16.67 -7.18 20.47
N GLY A 419 16.66 -5.87 20.73
CA GLY A 419 17.84 -5.08 21.07
C GLY A 419 18.74 -4.72 19.88
N GLN A 420 18.35 -5.03 18.65
CA GLN A 420 19.05 -4.55 17.45
C GLN A 420 18.65 -3.10 17.13
N PRO A 421 19.60 -2.25 16.67
CA PRO A 421 19.33 -0.83 16.42
C PRO A 421 18.31 -0.61 15.30
N ASP A 422 18.23 -1.53 14.35
CA ASP A 422 17.32 -1.52 13.20
C ASP A 422 15.95 -2.17 13.49
N SER A 423 15.71 -2.65 14.72
CA SER A 423 14.49 -3.39 15.04
C SER A 423 13.57 -2.62 15.99
N ARG A 424 12.26 -2.68 15.73
CA ARG A 424 11.20 -2.17 16.60
C ARG A 424 10.08 -3.19 16.77
N ILE A 425 9.33 -3.08 17.85
CA ILE A 425 8.07 -3.82 18.05
C ILE A 425 7.02 -3.19 17.14
N PHE A 426 6.51 -3.97 16.19
CA PHE A 426 5.62 -3.54 15.12
C PHE A 426 4.31 -4.35 15.11
N PRO A 427 3.16 -3.75 14.73
CA PRO A 427 1.88 -4.45 14.69
C PRO A 427 1.64 -5.14 13.33
N PHE A 428 1.11 -6.35 13.38
CA PHE A 428 0.73 -7.15 12.21
C PHE A 428 -0.67 -7.71 12.37
N LYS A 429 -1.39 -7.87 11.27
CA LYS A 429 -2.45 -8.86 11.17
C LYS A 429 -1.79 -10.23 10.97
N ARG A 430 -2.08 -11.16 11.86
CA ARG A 430 -1.79 -12.58 11.66
C ARG A 430 -3.01 -13.28 11.07
N MET A 431 -2.91 -13.70 9.82
CA MET A 431 -3.89 -14.56 9.15
C MET A 431 -3.59 -16.01 9.51
N VAL A 432 -4.55 -16.70 10.10
CA VAL A 432 -4.46 -18.14 10.39
C VAL A 432 -5.08 -18.90 9.23
N GLY A 433 -4.34 -19.84 8.66
CA GLY A 433 -4.79 -20.61 7.51
C GLY A 433 -4.65 -22.11 7.72
N THR A 434 -5.38 -22.88 6.94
CA THR A 434 -5.10 -24.29 6.68
C THR A 434 -5.07 -24.49 5.18
N GLN A 435 -3.96 -24.99 4.63
CA GLN A 435 -3.73 -25.05 3.19
C GLN A 435 -3.24 -26.43 2.76
N ALA A 436 -3.49 -26.80 1.51
CA ALA A 436 -3.05 -28.07 0.96
C ALA A 436 -1.53 -28.06 0.73
N TYR A 437 -0.89 -29.20 0.97
CA TYR A 437 0.53 -29.44 0.69
C TYR A 437 0.72 -30.86 0.14
N ASP A 438 1.79 -31.07 -0.63
CA ASP A 438 2.18 -32.39 -1.13
C ASP A 438 2.87 -33.20 -0.03
N THR A 439 2.33 -34.36 0.33
CA THR A 439 2.79 -35.15 1.50
C THR A 439 4.09 -35.90 1.29
N GLN A 440 4.48 -36.15 0.03
CA GLN A 440 5.72 -36.86 -0.29
C GLN A 440 6.89 -35.90 -0.47
N ARG A 441 6.60 -34.68 -0.93
CA ARG A 441 7.59 -33.63 -1.15
C ARG A 441 7.70 -32.63 0.00
N ASN A 442 6.70 -32.59 0.88
CA ASN A 442 6.53 -31.58 1.92
C ASN A 442 6.64 -30.15 1.36
N VAL A 443 5.88 -29.82 0.31
CA VAL A 443 5.82 -28.45 -0.24
C VAL A 443 4.38 -27.96 -0.30
N LEU A 444 4.15 -26.66 -0.10
CA LEU A 444 2.82 -26.09 -0.25
C LEU A 444 2.31 -26.28 -1.68
N ALA A 445 1.04 -26.66 -1.84
CA ALA A 445 0.50 -27.03 -3.13
C ALA A 445 -0.16 -25.83 -3.83
N TYR A 446 0.19 -25.63 -5.10
CA TYR A 446 -0.54 -24.74 -5.99
C TYR A 446 -1.95 -25.26 -6.24
N ASN A 447 -2.94 -24.36 -6.16
CA ASN A 447 -4.34 -24.72 -6.29
C ASN A 447 -5.00 -23.98 -7.45
N ASN A 448 -5.55 -24.71 -8.42
CA ASN A 448 -6.32 -24.16 -9.54
C ASN A 448 -7.79 -23.96 -9.12
N VAL A 449 -8.11 -22.81 -8.52
CA VAL A 449 -9.44 -22.56 -7.96
C VAL A 449 -10.44 -22.00 -8.95
N TYR A 450 -9.98 -21.29 -9.99
CA TYR A 450 -10.81 -20.65 -11.01
C TYR A 450 -10.36 -21.09 -12.41
N GLY A 451 -11.26 -21.05 -13.41
CA GLY A 451 -10.87 -21.38 -14.79
C GLY A 451 -12.04 -21.74 -15.72
N PRO A 452 -11.75 -22.00 -17.01
CA PRO A 452 -12.72 -22.04 -18.12
C PRO A 452 -13.63 -23.29 -18.16
N GLY A 453 -13.89 -23.95 -17.03
CA GLY A 453 -14.82 -25.10 -16.99
C GLY A 453 -14.29 -26.37 -17.65
N ASN A 454 -12.98 -26.61 -17.55
CA ASN A 454 -12.28 -27.81 -18.05
C ASN A 454 -12.28 -28.99 -17.05
N GLY A 455 -13.03 -28.91 -15.95
CA GLY A 455 -13.08 -29.95 -14.92
C GLY A 455 -12.05 -29.84 -13.79
N THR A 456 -11.17 -28.83 -13.79
CA THR A 456 -10.08 -28.73 -12.79
C THR A 456 -10.27 -27.62 -11.77
N ALA A 457 -11.15 -26.64 -12.01
CA ALA A 457 -11.36 -25.51 -11.10
C ALA A 457 -12.08 -25.92 -9.80
N LEU A 458 -11.40 -25.83 -8.65
CA LEU A 458 -11.97 -26.23 -7.34
C LEU A 458 -13.33 -25.56 -7.05
N TRP A 459 -13.50 -24.28 -7.40
CA TRP A 459 -14.74 -23.54 -7.13
C TRP A 459 -15.95 -24.00 -7.95
N SER A 460 -15.73 -24.81 -8.98
CA SER A 460 -16.77 -25.33 -9.86
C SER A 460 -16.97 -26.84 -9.69
N TYR A 461 -15.89 -27.58 -9.43
CA TYR A 461 -15.91 -29.05 -9.47
C TYR A 461 -15.69 -29.72 -8.11
N TYR A 462 -15.21 -28.99 -7.10
CA TYR A 462 -15.01 -29.48 -5.73
C TYR A 462 -14.12 -30.75 -5.65
N ASP A 463 -13.20 -30.90 -6.60
CA ASP A 463 -12.27 -32.02 -6.71
C ASP A 463 -10.85 -31.52 -6.43
N TRP A 464 -10.35 -31.82 -5.23
CA TRP A 464 -9.04 -31.37 -4.77
C TRP A 464 -7.90 -31.97 -5.59
N GLU A 465 -7.92 -33.28 -5.86
CA GLU A 465 -6.83 -33.93 -6.60
C GLU A 465 -6.65 -33.34 -7.99
N LYS A 466 -7.74 -33.13 -8.74
CA LYS A 466 -7.67 -32.49 -10.06
C LYS A 466 -7.22 -31.05 -9.99
N SER A 467 -7.67 -30.32 -8.97
CA SER A 467 -7.32 -28.91 -8.78
C SER A 467 -5.84 -28.71 -8.45
N LEU A 468 -5.32 -29.48 -7.50
CA LEU A 468 -3.91 -29.44 -7.12
C LEU A 468 -3.03 -29.91 -8.27
N LYS A 469 -3.40 -31.02 -8.93
CA LYS A 469 -2.67 -31.48 -10.11
C LYS A 469 -2.58 -30.38 -11.18
N ALA A 470 -3.69 -29.73 -11.51
CA ALA A 470 -3.70 -28.67 -12.52
C ALA A 470 -2.87 -27.45 -12.11
N GLY A 471 -2.96 -27.02 -10.84
CA GLY A 471 -2.17 -25.91 -10.31
C GLY A 471 -0.67 -26.20 -10.31
N MET A 472 -0.27 -27.37 -9.83
CA MET A 472 1.12 -27.83 -9.78
C MET A 472 1.71 -28.02 -11.18
N ASP A 473 0.98 -28.70 -12.08
CA ASP A 473 1.38 -28.87 -13.49
C ASP A 473 1.57 -27.50 -14.18
N TYR A 474 0.67 -26.54 -13.92
CA TYR A 474 0.77 -25.19 -14.49
C TYR A 474 2.02 -24.45 -13.97
N ALA A 475 2.29 -24.55 -12.67
CA ALA A 475 3.45 -23.92 -12.04
C ALA A 475 4.78 -24.63 -12.35
N GLY A 476 4.75 -25.78 -13.03
CA GLY A 476 5.94 -26.58 -13.31
C GLY A 476 6.51 -27.31 -12.09
N VAL A 477 5.74 -27.41 -11.01
CA VAL A 477 6.13 -28.12 -9.79
C VAL A 477 5.59 -29.55 -9.85
N GLU A 478 6.45 -30.53 -9.62
CA GLU A 478 6.04 -31.93 -9.62
C GLU A 478 5.07 -32.22 -8.45
N TYR A 479 3.96 -32.90 -8.76
CA TYR A 479 2.96 -33.35 -7.79
C TYR A 479 3.02 -34.86 -7.64
N SER A 480 3.17 -35.33 -6.41
CA SER A 480 3.28 -36.76 -6.07
C SER A 480 1.98 -37.54 -6.29
N GLY A 481 0.84 -36.83 -6.35
CA GLY A 481 -0.49 -37.43 -6.36
C GLY A 481 -1.12 -37.53 -4.97
N GLU A 482 -0.38 -37.24 -3.91
CA GLU A 482 -0.85 -37.28 -2.53
C GLU A 482 -0.78 -35.88 -1.90
N PHE A 483 -1.81 -35.52 -1.13
CA PHE A 483 -1.87 -34.26 -0.42
C PHE A 483 -2.55 -34.43 0.93
N ASP A 484 -2.24 -33.52 1.84
CA ASP A 484 -2.97 -33.31 3.09
C ASP A 484 -2.98 -31.80 3.37
N PHE A 485 -3.43 -31.39 4.55
CA PHE A 485 -3.53 -30.00 4.94
C PHE A 485 -2.58 -29.67 6.10
N VAL A 486 -1.96 -28.49 6.02
CA VAL A 486 -1.07 -27.96 7.05
C VAL A 486 -1.59 -26.63 7.57
N HIS A 487 -1.42 -26.40 8.87
CA HIS A 487 -1.72 -25.10 9.46
C HIS A 487 -0.67 -24.08 9.07
N THR A 488 -1.11 -22.85 8.81
CA THR A 488 -0.24 -21.78 8.32
C THR A 488 -0.51 -20.46 9.04
N TYR A 489 0.54 -19.64 9.16
CA TYR A 489 0.43 -18.23 9.51
C TYR A 489 0.93 -17.37 8.36
N MET A 490 0.29 -16.22 8.17
CA MET A 490 0.79 -15.16 7.30
C MET A 490 0.62 -13.82 7.99
N TYR A 491 1.65 -12.99 7.94
CA TYR A 491 1.68 -11.70 8.61
C TYR A 491 1.57 -10.55 7.61
N TRP A 492 0.74 -9.56 7.96
CA TRP A 492 0.54 -8.35 7.17
C TRP A 492 0.80 -7.14 8.06
N PRO A 493 1.76 -6.25 7.72
CA PRO A 493 2.00 -5.03 8.48
C PRO A 493 0.71 -4.20 8.60
N ILE A 494 0.46 -3.64 9.78
CA ILE A 494 -0.67 -2.73 10.03
C ILE A 494 -0.13 -1.30 10.09
N THR A 495 -0.51 -0.49 9.11
CA THR A 495 0.06 0.85 8.89
C THR A 495 -0.98 1.95 8.71
N HIS A 496 -2.25 1.57 8.54
CA HIS A 496 -3.39 2.47 8.42
C HIS A 496 -4.34 2.33 9.61
N MET A 497 -5.42 3.12 9.59
CA MET A 497 -6.34 3.25 10.72
C MET A 497 -5.62 3.80 11.94
N VAL A 498 -4.88 4.89 11.78
CA VAL A 498 -4.28 5.61 12.93
C VAL A 498 -5.40 6.24 13.75
N ALA A 499 -5.47 5.88 15.03
CA ALA A 499 -6.48 6.37 15.97
C ALA A 499 -6.18 7.80 16.46
N PRO A 500 -7.19 8.53 16.98
CA PRO A 500 -6.98 9.74 17.73
C PRO A 500 -5.96 9.55 18.86
N ALA A 501 -5.19 10.60 19.18
CA ALA A 501 -4.15 10.52 20.21
C ALA A 501 -4.68 10.08 21.58
N ASP A 502 -5.91 10.45 21.93
CA ASP A 502 -6.57 10.06 23.18
C ASP A 502 -6.92 8.56 23.23
N ASP A 503 -7.00 7.89 22.07
CA ASP A 503 -7.30 6.47 21.92
C ASP A 503 -6.03 5.62 21.69
N ALA A 504 -4.85 6.24 21.65
CA ALA A 504 -3.58 5.53 21.57
C ALA A 504 -3.40 4.63 22.81
N LEU A 505 -2.62 3.54 22.66
CA LEU A 505 -2.35 2.62 23.76
C LEU A 505 -1.72 3.35 24.95
N GLN A 506 -2.38 3.24 26.10
CA GLN A 506 -1.87 3.76 27.37
C GLN A 506 -0.93 2.77 28.05
N CYS A 507 -0.15 3.23 29.04
CA CYS A 507 0.88 2.45 29.71
C CYS A 507 0.38 1.07 30.17
N GLU A 508 -0.79 1.03 30.80
CA GLU A 508 -1.43 -0.19 31.34
C GLU A 508 -1.80 -1.21 30.26
N SER A 509 -1.93 -0.79 29.01
CA SER A 509 -2.17 -1.71 27.88
C SER A 509 -1.02 -2.69 27.73
N CYS A 510 0.21 -2.26 28.03
CA CYS A 510 1.44 -3.04 27.87
C CYS A 510 2.02 -3.47 29.22
N HIS A 511 2.03 -2.57 30.21
CA HIS A 511 2.68 -2.72 31.52
C HIS A 511 1.81 -3.42 32.57
N THR A 512 1.12 -4.49 32.16
CA THR A 512 0.29 -5.32 33.04
C THR A 512 0.48 -6.80 32.72
N GLN A 513 0.05 -7.66 33.64
CA GLN A 513 0.00 -9.10 33.39
C GLN A 513 -1.01 -9.39 32.26
N GLY A 514 -0.55 -10.10 31.22
CA GLY A 514 -1.37 -10.36 30.03
C GLY A 514 -1.61 -9.13 29.14
N GLY A 515 -0.82 -8.06 29.29
CA GLY A 515 -0.87 -6.90 28.41
C GLY A 515 -0.42 -7.21 26.98
N ARG A 516 -0.47 -6.21 26.09
CA ARG A 516 -0.14 -6.32 24.64
C ARG A 516 1.23 -6.96 24.35
N MET A 517 2.17 -6.85 25.28
CA MET A 517 3.55 -7.32 25.14
C MET A 517 3.82 -8.65 25.86
N ALA A 518 2.79 -9.33 26.38
CA ALA A 518 2.95 -10.50 27.24
C ALA A 518 3.69 -11.67 26.57
N ASP A 519 3.43 -11.90 25.29
CA ASP A 519 4.00 -13.03 24.54
C ASP A 519 5.29 -12.67 23.77
N LEU A 520 5.80 -11.45 23.94
CA LEU A 520 6.97 -10.99 23.19
C LEU A 520 8.27 -11.39 23.90
N ALA A 521 9.11 -12.14 23.21
CA ALA A 521 10.42 -12.53 23.71
C ALA A 521 11.44 -11.37 23.66
N GLY A 522 12.47 -11.46 24.52
CA GLY A 522 13.64 -10.58 24.46
C GLY A 522 13.43 -9.14 24.95
N ILE A 523 12.27 -8.82 25.53
CA ILE A 523 12.01 -7.54 26.20
C ILE A 523 11.69 -7.76 27.69
N TYR A 524 12.09 -6.81 28.53
CA TYR A 524 11.58 -6.69 29.89
C TYR A 524 10.54 -5.58 29.95
N VAL A 525 9.32 -5.92 30.35
CA VAL A 525 8.22 -4.95 30.49
C VAL A 525 7.92 -4.77 31.98
N PRO A 526 8.26 -3.62 32.59
CA PRO A 526 7.90 -3.35 33.98
C PRO A 526 6.39 -3.53 34.20
N GLY A 527 5.99 -4.22 35.27
CA GLY A 527 4.58 -4.50 35.57
C GLY A 527 4.00 -5.78 34.94
N SER A 528 4.71 -6.41 34.00
CA SER A 528 4.36 -7.77 33.53
C SER A 528 4.93 -8.85 34.45
N GLU A 529 4.51 -10.11 34.27
CA GLU A 529 5.11 -11.22 35.01
C GLU A 529 6.61 -11.31 34.73
N ILE A 530 7.42 -11.18 35.78
CA ILE A 530 8.87 -11.31 35.66
C ILE A 530 9.21 -12.79 35.44
N ASN A 531 9.66 -13.12 34.22
CA ASN A 531 10.16 -14.46 33.93
C ASN A 531 11.39 -14.81 34.80
N PHE A 532 11.81 -16.08 34.81
CA PHE A 532 12.89 -16.54 35.69
C PHE A 532 14.21 -15.75 35.50
N GLY A 533 14.56 -15.42 34.26
CA GLY A 533 15.73 -14.60 33.95
C GLY A 533 15.63 -13.19 34.53
N GLY A 534 14.46 -12.55 34.39
CA GLY A 534 14.18 -11.25 34.98
C GLY A 534 14.23 -11.27 36.52
N LYS A 535 13.79 -12.35 37.16
CA LYS A 535 13.88 -12.51 38.63
C LYS A 535 15.34 -12.56 39.09
N LEU A 536 16.19 -13.26 38.34
CA LEU A 536 17.63 -13.33 38.60
C LEU A 536 18.29 -11.95 38.42
N GLY A 537 17.95 -11.25 37.34
CA GLY A 537 18.43 -9.89 37.06
C GLY A 537 18.02 -8.89 38.14
N LEU A 538 16.76 -8.92 38.59
CA LEU A 538 16.28 -8.09 39.69
C LEU A 538 17.01 -8.38 41.00
N ALA A 539 17.27 -9.65 41.30
CA ALA A 539 18.06 -10.04 42.48
C ALA A 539 19.49 -9.48 42.41
N MET A 540 20.15 -9.57 41.25
CA MET A 540 21.49 -9.00 41.04
C MET A 540 21.50 -7.48 41.22
N PHE A 541 20.51 -6.78 40.65
CA PHE A 541 20.35 -5.34 40.82
C PHE A 541 20.18 -4.95 42.30
N LEU A 542 19.29 -5.64 43.02
CA LEU A 542 19.06 -5.39 44.45
C LEU A 542 20.32 -5.61 45.28
N MET A 543 21.10 -6.65 44.98
CA MET A 543 22.40 -6.88 45.65
C MET A 543 23.41 -5.77 45.35
N ALA A 544 23.50 -5.31 44.10
CA ALA A 544 24.38 -4.22 43.72
C ALA A 544 23.99 -2.91 44.43
N LEU A 545 22.69 -2.61 44.49
CA LEU A 545 22.15 -1.44 45.19
C LEU A 545 22.45 -1.50 46.69
N LEU A 546 22.23 -2.66 47.34
CA LEU A 546 22.58 -2.88 48.74
C LEU A 546 24.08 -2.71 48.99
N GLY A 547 24.94 -3.19 48.07
CA GLY A 547 26.37 -2.98 48.12
C GLY A 547 26.76 -1.49 48.06
N ALA A 548 26.16 -0.74 47.12
CA ALA A 548 26.39 0.69 46.96
C ALA A 548 25.92 1.50 48.18
N LEU A 549 24.71 1.21 48.68
CA LEU A 549 24.16 1.84 49.89
C LEU A 549 25.00 1.51 51.13
N GLY A 550 25.42 0.25 51.29
CA GLY A 550 26.30 -0.20 52.37
C GLY A 550 27.66 0.51 52.34
N HIS A 551 28.26 0.64 51.15
CA HIS A 551 29.50 1.39 50.98
C HIS A 551 29.31 2.89 51.26
N GLY A 552 28.18 3.47 50.86
CA GLY A 552 27.80 4.85 51.21
C GLY A 552 27.65 5.06 52.71
N ALA A 553 26.97 4.15 53.41
CA ALA A 553 26.80 4.18 54.86
C ALA A 553 28.15 4.06 55.59
N LEU A 554 29.03 3.14 55.16
CA LEU A 554 30.39 3.02 55.71
C LEU A 554 31.20 4.30 55.54
N ARG A 555 31.08 4.98 54.40
CA ARG A 555 31.73 6.29 54.17
C ARG A 555 31.21 7.37 55.12
N LEU A 556 29.90 7.40 55.39
CA LEU A 556 29.30 8.36 56.32
C LEU A 556 29.73 8.10 57.77
N ILE A 557 29.73 6.83 58.20
CA ILE A 557 30.18 6.42 59.54
C ILE A 557 31.67 6.72 59.74
N ASN A 558 32.52 6.45 58.74
CA ASN A 558 33.95 6.75 58.83
C ASN A 558 34.27 8.25 58.71
N ARG A 559 33.38 9.08 58.14
CA ARG A 559 33.51 10.54 58.15
C ARG A 559 33.33 11.12 59.57
N GLY A 560 32.48 10.50 60.39
CA GLY A 560 32.27 10.88 61.79
C GLY A 560 33.44 10.57 62.73
N LYS A 561 34.37 9.69 62.32
CA LYS A 561 35.56 9.29 63.11
C LYS A 561 36.79 10.19 62.91
N LYS A 562 36.69 11.26 62.12
CA LYS A 562 37.81 12.19 61.83
C LYS A 562 37.82 13.47 62.70
N ASN A 563 37.22 13.45 63.88
CA ASN A 563 37.39 14.48 64.92
C ASN A 563 38.02 13.87 66.18
N GLY A 564 39.24 13.35 66.05
CA GLY A 564 40.02 12.83 67.17
C GLY A 564 41.51 13.04 66.94
N ASP A 565 42.03 14.02 67.66
CA ASP A 565 43.43 14.26 68.06
C ASP A 565 44.44 14.74 67.00
N HIS A 566 44.53 16.07 66.90
CA HIS A 566 45.82 16.74 66.74
C HIS A 566 46.57 16.73 68.09
N HIS A 567 47.61 15.90 68.19
CA HIS A 567 48.71 16.10 69.11
C HIS A 567 50.03 16.09 68.32
N GLY A 568 50.76 17.20 68.37
CA GLY A 568 52.06 17.41 67.72
C GLY A 568 52.15 18.79 67.08
#